data_AF-A0A3B8HIY0-F1
#
_entry.id   AF-A0A3B8HIY0-F1
#
_cell.length_a   1.000
_cell.length_b   1.000
_cell.length_c   1.000
_cell.angle_alpha   90.00
_cell.angle_beta   90.00
_cell.angle_gamma   90.00
#
_symmetry.space_group_name_H-M   'P 1'
#
loop_
_entity.id
_entity.type
_entity.pdbx_description
1 polymer ?
#
loop_
_entity_poly.entity_id
_entity_poly.type
_entity_poly.pdbx_seq_one_letter_code
_entity_poly.pdbx_strand_id
1 'polypeptide(L)'
;MEGAEGAFCCSSFWLAECLAYRGQLDEPRKIFLRVLGTGNDLGIYFEEFTPQTWKMLVNFPQGLTHLSLIASTIAIEKAGG
;
A
#
# COMPACT_ATOMS: atom_id res chain seq x y z
N MET A 1 11.48 -17.87 -16.44
CA MET A 1 10.61 -16.76 -16.01
C MET A 1 11.53 -15.70 -15.44
N GLU A 2 11.81 -14.65 -16.20
CA GLU A 2 12.60 -13.50 -15.72
C GLU A 2 11.72 -12.26 -15.85
N GLY A 3 10.87 -12.05 -14.86
CA GLY A 3 10.25 -10.76 -14.58
C GLY A 3 10.72 -10.36 -13.19
N ALA A 4 11.21 -9.13 -13.02
CA ALA A 4 11.45 -8.62 -11.67
C ALA A 4 10.10 -8.60 -10.95
N GLU A 5 9.94 -9.41 -9.89
CA GLU A 5 8.71 -9.45 -9.10
C GLU A 5 8.37 -8.03 -8.63
N GLY A 6 7.14 -7.59 -8.93
CA GLY A 6 6.65 -6.30 -8.46
C GLY A 6 6.40 -6.32 -6.96
N ALA A 7 6.41 -5.14 -6.33
CA ALA A 7 5.93 -5.03 -4.97
C ALA A 7 4.40 -5.02 -4.97
N PHE A 8 3.81 -5.87 -4.13
CA PHE A 8 2.37 -5.93 -3.94
C PHE A 8 1.89 -4.75 -3.09
N CYS A 9 1.01 -3.92 -3.64
CA CYS A 9 0.45 -2.76 -2.95
C CYS A 9 -0.31 -3.18 -1.69
N CYS A 10 -1.14 -4.23 -1.79
CA CYS A 10 -1.96 -4.72 -0.68
C CYS A 10 -1.14 -5.17 0.53
N SER A 11 -0.09 -5.97 0.29
CA SER A 11 0.84 -6.44 1.34
C SER A 11 1.52 -5.27 2.05
N SER A 12 1.82 -4.19 1.32
CA SER A 12 2.47 -3.02 1.89
C SER A 12 1.51 -2.19 2.76
N PHE A 13 0.25 -2.04 2.36
CA PHE A 13 -0.78 -1.44 3.21
C PHE A 13 -1.04 -2.26 4.47
N TRP A 14 -1.15 -3.58 4.38
CA TRP A 14 -1.31 -4.43 5.56
C TRP A 14 -0.11 -4.40 6.49
N LEU A 15 1.11 -4.25 5.97
CA LEU A 15 2.28 -4.02 6.81
C LEU A 15 2.13 -2.73 7.63
N ALA A 16 1.68 -1.64 7.00
CA ALA A 16 1.41 -0.39 7.71
C ALA A 16 0.29 -0.57 8.76
N GLU A 17 -0.76 -1.32 8.44
CA GLU A 17 -1.82 -1.66 9.40
C GLU A 17 -1.27 -2.41 10.63
N CYS A 18 -0.50 -3.48 10.42
CA CYS A 18 0.08 -4.27 11.51
C CYS A 18 1.02 -3.44 12.39
N LEU A 19 1.84 -2.57 11.80
CA LEU A 19 2.74 -1.70 12.54
C LEU A 19 1.99 -0.65 13.36
N ALA A 20 0.88 -0.10 12.82
CA ALA A 20 0.02 0.82 13.54
C ALA A 20 -0.60 0.16 14.78
N TYR A 21 -1.04 -1.10 14.69
CA TYR A 21 -1.52 -1.84 15.86
C TYR A 21 -0.47 -2.08 16.95
N ARG A 22 0.83 -1.97 16.63
CA ARG A 22 1.91 -2.04 17.63
C ARG A 22 2.22 -0.71 18.30
N GLY A 23 1.43 0.34 18.05
CA GLY A 23 1.64 1.69 18.61
C GLY A 23 2.84 2.42 18.00
N GLN A 24 3.40 1.92 16.90
CA GLN A 24 4.42 2.62 16.14
C GLN A 24 3.69 3.53 15.14
N LEU A 25 3.98 4.83 15.10
CA LEU A 25 3.28 5.76 14.20
C LEU A 25 4.14 6.23 13.03
N ASP A 26 5.43 6.48 13.26
CA ASP A 26 6.30 7.07 12.24
C ASP A 26 6.53 6.12 11.06
N GLU A 27 6.82 4.86 11.37
CA GLU A 27 7.13 3.86 10.35
C GLU A 27 5.92 3.46 9.49
N PRO A 28 4.75 3.09 10.06
CA PRO A 28 3.58 2.80 9.24
C PRO A 28 3.12 3.99 8.40
N ARG A 29 3.24 5.23 8.88
CA ARG A 29 2.95 6.42 8.06
C ARG A 29 3.88 6.54 6.86
N LYS A 30 5.19 6.31 7.03
CA LYS A 30 6.15 6.34 5.92
C LYS A 30 5.82 5.27 4.86
N ILE A 31 5.55 4.05 5.30
CA ILE A 31 5.19 2.95 4.40
C ILE A 31 3.88 3.28 3.68
N PHE A 32 2.86 3.69 4.43
CA PHE A 32 1.56 4.07 3.89
C PHE A 32 1.67 5.14 2.81
N LEU A 33 2.35 6.26 3.10
CA LEU A 33 2.51 7.37 2.16
C LEU A 33 3.29 6.97 0.90
N ARG A 34 4.29 6.09 1.04
CA ARG A 34 5.05 5.58 -0.11
C ARG A 34 4.16 4.75 -1.05
N VAL A 35 3.30 3.91 -0.50
CA VAL A 35 2.39 3.07 -1.30
C VAL A 35 1.22 3.89 -1.83
N LEU A 36 0.72 4.86 -1.06
CA LEU A 36 -0.32 5.80 -1.49
C LEU A 36 0.09 6.54 -2.78
N GLY A 37 1.39 6.86 -2.91
CA GLY A 37 1.95 7.48 -4.11
C GLY A 37 1.98 6.60 -5.37
N THR A 38 1.63 5.31 -5.30
CA THR A 38 1.52 4.44 -6.48
C THR A 38 0.17 4.54 -7.18
N GLY A 39 -0.84 5.16 -6.55
CA GLY A 39 -2.15 5.35 -7.15
C GLY A 39 -2.07 6.24 -8.39
N ASN A 40 -2.93 6.00 -9.38
CA ASN A 40 -3.09 6.94 -10.48
C ASN A 40 -3.73 8.25 -10.01
N ASP A 41 -3.90 9.20 -10.92
CA ASP A 41 -4.58 10.48 -10.72
C ASP A 41 -6.01 10.36 -10.18
N LEU A 42 -6.66 9.21 -10.40
CA LEU A 42 -7.99 8.88 -9.88
C LEU A 42 -7.96 8.17 -8.52
N GLY A 43 -6.78 7.92 -7.95
CA GLY A 43 -6.63 7.17 -6.70
C GLY A 43 -6.93 5.68 -6.82
N ILE A 44 -6.80 5.11 -8.02
CA ILE A 44 -7.05 3.69 -8.29
C ILE A 44 -5.72 2.93 -8.35
N TYR A 45 -5.69 1.77 -7.72
CA TYR A 45 -4.48 0.96 -7.56
C TYR A 45 -4.48 -0.32 -8.39
N PHE A 46 -3.27 -0.71 -8.78
CA PHE A 46 -2.93 -2.01 -9.37
C PHE A 46 -2.54 -2.99 -8.26
N GLU A 47 -2.45 -4.27 -8.61
CA GLU A 47 -1.97 -5.32 -7.69
C GLU A 47 -0.49 -5.16 -7.37
N GLU A 48 0.32 -5.05 -8.42
CA GLU A 48 1.77 -4.94 -8.34
C GLU A 48 2.27 -3.69 -9.05
N PHE A 49 3.32 -3.10 -8.49
CA PHE A 49 4.12 -2.06 -9.13
C PHE A 49 5.60 -2.48 -9.18
N THR A 50 6.32 -2.08 -10.22
CA THR A 50 7.78 -2.23 -10.25
C THR A 50 8.44 -1.23 -9.30
N PRO A 51 9.22 -1.64 -8.30
CA PRO A 51 9.92 -0.70 -7.41
C PRO A 51 10.92 0.21 -8.14
N GLN A 52 11.47 -0.26 -9.25
CA GLN A 52 12.52 0.44 -10.01
C GLN A 52 11.95 1.49 -10.96
N THR A 53 10.75 1.29 -11.51
CA THR A 53 10.17 2.19 -12.52
C THR A 53 8.81 2.77 -12.14
N TRP A 54 8.27 2.39 -10.98
CA TRP A 54 6.92 2.74 -10.51
C TRP A 54 5.82 2.44 -11.52
N LYS A 55 6.10 1.50 -12.44
CA LYS A 55 5.13 1.07 -13.44
C LYS A 55 4.20 0.05 -12.83
N MET A 56 2.93 0.27 -13.12
CA MET A 56 1.80 -0.58 -12.83
C MET A 56 1.85 -1.83 -13.71
N LEU A 57 1.95 -3.01 -13.11
CA LEU A 57 2.27 -4.23 -13.84
C LEU A 57 1.04 -5.07 -14.20
N VAL A 58 0.11 -5.27 -13.25
CA VAL A 58 -0.98 -6.25 -13.38
C VAL A 58 -2.22 -5.88 -12.57
N ASN A 59 -3.36 -6.45 -13.01
CA ASN A 59 -4.68 -6.50 -12.36
C ASN A 59 -5.20 -5.14 -11.85
N PHE A 60 -5.99 -4.46 -12.69
CA PHE A 60 -6.55 -3.13 -12.45
C PHE A 60 -8.01 -3.05 -12.89
N PRO A 61 -8.92 -2.48 -12.06
CA PRO A 61 -8.72 -2.05 -10.68
C PRO A 61 -8.65 -3.25 -9.69
N GLN A 62 -7.75 -3.18 -8.71
CA GLN A 62 -7.56 -4.27 -7.75
C GLN A 62 -8.31 -4.00 -6.43
N GLY A 63 -9.42 -4.70 -6.18
CA GLY A 63 -10.28 -4.45 -5.02
C GLY A 63 -9.64 -4.68 -3.64
N LEU A 64 -8.76 -5.69 -3.51
CA LEU A 64 -8.07 -6.02 -2.27
C LEU A 64 -7.07 -4.93 -1.84
N THR A 65 -6.42 -4.27 -2.78
CA THR A 65 -5.53 -3.13 -2.55
C THR A 65 -6.33 -1.98 -1.96
N HIS A 66 -7.51 -1.68 -2.51
CA HIS A 66 -8.39 -0.65 -1.95
C HIS A 66 -8.90 -1.03 -0.55
N LEU A 67 -9.23 -2.30 -0.31
CA LEU A 67 -9.61 -2.78 1.02
C LEU A 67 -8.46 -2.60 2.03
N SER A 68 -7.24 -2.99 1.68
CA SER A 68 -6.06 -2.83 2.52
C SER A 68 -5.69 -1.36 2.78
N LEU A 69 -5.91 -0.47 1.80
CA LEU A 69 -5.75 0.98 1.96
C LEU A 69 -6.71 1.51 3.03
N ILE A 70 -8.00 1.15 2.96
CA ILE A 70 -9.01 1.59 3.94
C ILE A 70 -8.65 1.06 5.34
N ALA A 71 -8.33 -0.23 5.45
CA ALA A 71 -7.99 -0.85 6.72
C ALA A 71 -6.77 -0.21 7.40
N SER A 72 -5.69 -0.01 6.64
CA SER A 72 -4.47 0.65 7.13
C SER A 72 -4.68 2.11 7.51
N THR A 73 -5.50 2.85 6.77
CA THR A 73 -5.91 4.23 7.13
C THR A 73 -6.59 4.24 8.50
N ILE A 74 -7.60 3.39 8.70
CA ILE A 74 -8.33 3.30 9.97
C ILE A 74 -7.40 2.95 11.14
N ALA A 75 -6.46 2.02 10.94
CA ALA A 75 -5.52 1.62 11.97
C ALA A 75 -4.53 2.75 12.34
N ILE A 76 -4.00 3.48 11.35
CA ILE A 76 -3.10 4.62 11.59
C ILE A 76 -3.83 5.74 12.33
N GLU A 77 -5.06 6.07 11.94
CA GLU A 77 -5.88 7.10 12.62
C GLU A 77 -6.13 6.70 14.08
N LYS A 78 -6.56 5.47 14.34
CA LYS A 78 -6.80 4.97 15.71
C LYS A 78 -5.54 4.96 16.57
N ALA A 79 -4.38 4.69 15.99
CA ALA A 79 -3.12 4.72 16.71
C ALA A 79 -2.63 6.16 16.98
N GLY A 80 -3.06 7.12 16.15
CA GLY A 80 -2.64 8.53 16.19
C GLY A 80 -3.30 9.38 17.28
N GLY A 81 -4.50 8.97 17.74
CA GLY A 81 -5.31 9.71 18.72
C GLY A 81 -6.38 10.56 18.06
#